data_AF-I9DWG8-F1
#
_entry.id   AF-I9DWG8-F1
#
_cell.length_a   1.000
_cell.length_b   1.000
_cell.length_c   1.000
_cell.angle_alpha   90.00
_cell.angle_beta   90.00
_cell.angle_gamma   90.00
#
_symmetry.space_group_name_H-M   'P 1'
#
loop_
_entity.id
_entity.type
_entity.pdbx_description
1 polymer ?
#
loop_
_entity_poly.entity_id
_entity_poly.type
_entity_poly.pdbx_seq_one_letter_code
_entity_poly.pdbx_strand_id
1 'polypeptide(L)'
;MNKIKEQLLATDLADWRKKGIFTVVILLSVFPFFITYKTSLPDLEDNLWQLRHFVGIAAIQAVAQISLAWYILKNKVPNYVIGSFIIIAMFFQVTYGISVIFVSNA
;
A
#
# COMPACT_ATOMS: atom_id res chain seq x y z
N MET A 1 27.61 -17.31 13.07
CA MET A 1 26.65 -16.94 12.01
C MET A 1 25.66 -15.93 12.61
N ASN A 2 25.29 -14.86 11.89
CA ASN A 2 24.54 -13.73 12.48
C ASN A 2 23.04 -14.05 12.57
N LYS A 3 22.47 -14.10 13.79
CA LYS A 3 21.07 -14.46 14.06
C LYS A 3 20.05 -13.64 13.26
N ILE A 4 20.34 -12.36 13.04
CA ILE A 4 19.47 -11.45 12.28
C ILE A 4 19.39 -11.87 10.81
N LYS A 5 20.53 -12.25 10.23
CA LYS A 5 20.61 -12.69 8.83
C LYS A 5 19.77 -13.96 8.61
N GLU A 6 19.84 -14.90 9.55
CA GLU A 6 19.05 -16.14 9.48
C GLU A 6 17.54 -15.85 9.56
N GLN A 7 17.12 -14.98 10.48
CA GLN A 7 15.72 -14.59 10.61
C GLN A 7 15.18 -13.88 9.36
N LEU A 8 16.00 -13.05 8.72
CA LEU A 8 15.63 -12.34 7.48
C LEU A 8 15.49 -13.29 6.29
N LEU A 9 16.35 -14.31 6.20
CA LEU A 9 16.34 -15.31 5.12
C LEU A 9 15.32 -16.43 5.35
N ALA A 10 14.78 -16.55 6.57
CA ALA A 10 13.77 -17.54 6.89
C ALA A 10 12.47 -17.32 6.09
N THR A 11 11.79 -18.43 5.75
CA THR A 11 10.58 -18.46 4.91
C THR A 11 9.37 -19.07 5.64
N ASP A 12 9.52 -19.30 6.95
CA ASP A 12 8.64 -20.05 7.84
C ASP A 12 7.63 -19.15 8.57
N LEU A 13 7.31 -17.98 8.01
CA LEU A 13 6.31 -17.09 8.60
C LEU A 13 4.95 -17.81 8.70
N ALA A 14 4.42 -17.88 9.92
CA ALA A 14 3.15 -18.56 10.21
C ALA A 14 1.99 -18.04 9.34
N ASP A 15 1.13 -18.96 8.88
CA ASP A 15 0.05 -18.66 7.93
C ASP A 15 -0.94 -17.60 8.42
N TRP A 16 -1.23 -17.56 9.72
CA TRP A 16 -2.11 -16.54 10.29
C TRP A 16 -1.52 -15.13 10.19
N ARG A 17 -0.18 -14.99 10.29
CA ARG A 17 0.50 -13.71 10.08
C ARG A 17 0.43 -13.27 8.63
N LYS A 18 0.60 -14.21 7.69
CA LYS A 18 0.43 -13.94 6.25
C LYS A 18 -0.99 -13.47 5.92
N LYS A 19 -2.00 -14.13 6.48
CA LYS A 19 -3.41 -13.71 6.36
C LYS A 19 -3.63 -12.32 6.93
N GLY A 20 -3.06 -12.01 8.09
CA GLY A 20 -3.12 -10.68 8.70
C GLY A 20 -2.51 -9.60 7.79
N ILE A 21 -1.30 -9.84 7.27
CA ILE A 21 -0.63 -8.93 6.32
C ILE A 21 -1.49 -8.72 5.08
N PHE A 22 -2.03 -9.79 4.50
CA PHE A 22 -2.89 -9.70 3.32
C PHE A 22 -4.13 -8.83 3.57
N THR A 23 -4.84 -9.04 4.67
CA THR A 23 -6.01 -8.24 5.04
C THR A 23 -5.64 -6.77 5.25
N VAL A 24 -4.55 -6.49 5.97
CA VAL A 24 -4.09 -5.11 6.19
C VAL A 24 -3.75 -4.42 4.88
N VAL A 25 -3.09 -5.11 3.95
CA VAL A 25 -2.75 -4.55 2.64
C VAL A 25 -4.01 -4.21 1.86
N ILE A 26 -5.02 -5.09 1.83
CA ILE A 26 -6.30 -4.79 1.16
C ILE A 26 -6.92 -3.50 1.71
N LEU A 27 -6.96 -3.35 3.04
CA LEU A 27 -7.51 -2.15 3.67
C LEU A 27 -6.69 -0.90 3.32
N LEU A 28 -5.36 -1.00 3.34
CA LEU A 28 -4.48 0.10 2.95
C LEU A 28 -4.59 0.43 1.45
N SER A 29 -4.85 -0.53 0.58
CA SER A 29 -5.02 -0.29 -0.85
C SER A 29 -6.28 0.52 -1.18
N VAL A 30 -7.28 0.54 -0.30
CA VAL A 30 -8.49 1.38 -0.44
C VAL A 30 -8.28 2.80 0.10
N PHE A 31 -7.35 2.99 1.04
CA PHE A 31 -7.11 4.27 1.72
C PHE A 31 -6.82 5.46 0.79
N PRO A 32 -6.04 5.35 -0.30
CA PRO A 32 -5.78 6.44 -1.23
C PRO A 32 -7.06 7.06 -1.82
N PHE A 33 -8.04 6.22 -2.16
CA PHE A 33 -9.32 6.68 -2.70
C PHE A 33 -10.13 7.47 -1.68
N PHE A 34 -10.11 7.03 -0.42
CA PHE A 34 -10.77 7.74 0.67
C PHE A 34 -10.16 9.13 0.88
N ILE A 35 -8.83 9.24 0.88
CA ILE A 35 -8.15 10.54 1.02
C ILE A 35 -8.48 11.45 -0.15
N THR A 36 -8.35 10.97 -1.40
CA THR A 36 -8.72 11.76 -2.58
C THR A 36 -10.16 12.26 -2.52
N TYR A 37 -11.11 11.38 -2.17
CA TYR A 37 -12.51 11.78 -2.02
C TYR A 37 -12.71 12.85 -0.94
N LYS A 38 -12.13 12.66 0.24
CA LYS A 38 -12.26 13.62 1.35
C LYS A 38 -11.66 14.97 1.02
N THR A 39 -10.53 14.97 0.33
CA THR A 39 -9.84 16.19 -0.11
C THR A 39 -10.63 16.92 -1.21
N SER A 40 -11.33 16.21 -2.09
CA SER A 40 -12.14 16.84 -3.16
C SER A 40 -13.49 17.43 -2.71
N LEU A 41 -14.00 17.07 -1.53
CA LEU A 41 -15.34 17.50 -1.06
C LEU A 41 -15.62 19.03 -1.07
N PRO A 42 -14.67 19.94 -0.79
CA PRO A 42 -14.94 21.38 -0.77
C PRO A 42 -15.34 21.96 -2.13
N ASP A 43 -14.78 21.42 -3.22
CA ASP A 43 -15.11 21.79 -4.60
C ASP A 43 -14.93 20.56 -5.49
N LEU A 44 -16.01 19.78 -5.62
CA LEU A 44 -15.93 18.41 -6.11
C LEU A 44 -15.52 18.33 -7.59
N GLU A 45 -16.05 19.20 -8.43
CA GLU A 45 -15.87 19.12 -9.89
C GLU A 45 -14.44 19.53 -10.28
N ASP A 46 -13.98 20.68 -9.79
CA ASP A 46 -12.64 21.19 -10.08
C ASP A 46 -11.54 20.32 -9.43
N ASN A 47 -11.71 19.92 -8.17
CA ASN A 47 -10.69 19.10 -7.49
C ASN A 47 -10.63 17.67 -8.04
N LEU A 48 -11.75 17.05 -8.43
CA LEU A 48 -11.71 15.73 -9.05
C LEU A 48 -11.06 15.79 -10.44
N TRP A 49 -11.30 16.86 -11.20
CA TRP A 49 -10.61 17.05 -12.47
C TRP A 49 -9.10 17.16 -12.26
N GLN A 50 -8.64 17.95 -11.29
CA GLN A 50 -7.23 18.06 -10.96
C GLN A 50 -6.63 16.73 -10.47
N LEU A 51 -7.35 15.99 -9.62
CA LEU A 51 -6.88 14.75 -9.00
C LEU A 51 -7.13 13.48 -9.83
N ARG A 52 -7.69 13.58 -11.05
CA ARG A 52 -8.01 12.40 -11.90
C ARG A 52 -6.84 11.44 -12.11
N HIS A 53 -5.62 11.98 -12.25
CA HIS A 53 -4.42 11.17 -12.44
C HIS A 53 -4.03 10.44 -11.15
N PHE A 54 -4.26 11.05 -9.99
CA PHE A 54 -4.04 10.42 -8.68
C PHE A 54 -4.98 9.23 -8.48
N VAL A 55 -6.26 9.36 -8.88
CA VAL A 55 -7.20 8.22 -8.86
C VAL A 55 -6.68 7.05 -9.72
N GLY A 56 -6.15 7.33 -10.91
CA GLY A 56 -5.52 6.31 -11.76
C GLY A 56 -4.29 5.65 -11.10
N ILE A 57 -3.41 6.44 -10.49
CA ILE A 57 -2.24 5.95 -9.75
C ILE A 57 -2.68 5.07 -8.58
N ALA A 58 -3.68 5.50 -7.81
CA ALA A 58 -4.24 4.74 -6.69
C ALA A 58 -4.78 3.38 -7.14
N ALA A 59 -5.50 3.33 -8.27
CA ALA A 59 -6.03 2.09 -8.82
C ALA A 59 -4.93 1.11 -9.23
N ILE A 60 -3.93 1.57 -9.98
CA ILE A 60 -2.82 0.70 -10.40
C ILE A 60 -2.04 0.20 -9.17
N GLN A 61 -1.80 1.07 -8.19
CA GLN A 61 -1.11 0.70 -6.96
C GLN A 61 -1.90 -0.28 -6.10
N ALA A 62 -3.22 -0.10 -5.97
CA ALA A 62 -4.08 -1.04 -5.26
C ALA A 62 -4.00 -2.44 -5.89
N VAL A 63 -4.09 -2.54 -7.22
CA VAL A 63 -3.98 -3.82 -7.94
C VAL A 63 -2.59 -4.45 -7.71
N ALA A 64 -1.52 -3.66 -7.80
CA ALA A 64 -0.16 -4.15 -7.60
C ALA A 64 0.07 -4.66 -6.16
N GLN A 65 -0.33 -3.89 -5.16
CA GLN A 65 -0.18 -4.24 -3.75
C GLN A 65 -0.98 -5.49 -3.39
N ILE A 66 -2.24 -5.59 -3.83
CA ILE A 66 -3.09 -6.76 -3.59
C ILE A 66 -2.49 -8.00 -4.27
N SER A 67 -2.01 -7.86 -5.51
CA SER A 67 -1.40 -8.97 -6.25
C SER A 67 -0.13 -9.50 -5.57
N LEU A 68 0.73 -8.59 -5.10
CA LEU A 68 1.95 -8.96 -4.35
C LEU A 68 1.61 -9.57 -3.00
N ALA A 69 0.64 -9.03 -2.26
CA ALA A 69 0.21 -9.60 -1.00
C ALA A 69 -0.42 -10.98 -1.18
N TRP A 70 -1.19 -11.19 -2.25
CA TRP A 70 -1.72 -12.51 -2.62
C TRP A 70 -0.60 -13.50 -2.92
N TYR A 71 0.43 -13.07 -3.65
CA TYR A 71 1.61 -13.90 -3.91
C TYR A 71 2.31 -14.31 -2.61
N ILE A 72 2.53 -13.37 -1.69
CA ILE A 72 3.13 -13.63 -0.37
C ILE A 72 2.27 -14.60 0.46
N LEU A 73 0.94 -14.48 0.38
CA LEU A 73 0.01 -15.37 1.07
C LEU A 73 0.11 -16.81 0.57
N LYS A 74 0.31 -17.02 -0.74
CA LYS A 74 0.34 -18.35 -1.37
C LYS A 74 1.71 -19.01 -1.40
N ASN A 75 2.79 -18.24 -1.30
CA ASN A 75 4.15 -18.75 -1.51
C ASN A 75 5.01 -18.68 -0.24
N LYS A 76 6.10 -19.45 -0.26
CA LYS A 76 7.19 -19.31 0.72
C LYS A 76 8.10 -18.18 0.24
N VAL A 77 8.12 -17.09 0.98
CA VAL A 77 8.84 -15.88 0.63
C VAL A 77 9.73 -15.50 1.82
N PRO A 78 11.00 -15.10 1.61
CA PRO A 78 11.88 -14.67 2.70
C PRO A 78 11.29 -13.49 3.48
N ASN A 79 11.49 -13.48 4.79
CA ASN A 79 10.97 -12.44 5.68
C ASN A 79 11.42 -11.03 5.29
N TYR A 80 12.65 -10.88 4.77
CA TYR A 80 13.12 -9.56 4.30
C TYR A 80 12.29 -9.02 3.13
N VAL A 81 11.85 -9.88 2.20
CA VAL A 81 11.01 -9.47 1.06
C VAL A 81 9.64 -9.01 1.54
N ILE A 82 9.05 -9.74 2.49
CA ILE A 82 7.78 -9.38 3.12
C ILE A 82 7.91 -8.03 3.85
N GLY A 83 9.00 -7.85 4.61
CA GLY A 83 9.30 -6.58 5.28
C GLY A 83 9.46 -5.41 4.31
N SER A 84 10.24 -5.59 3.24
CA SER A 84 10.41 -4.57 2.20
C SER A 84 9.09 -4.20 1.54
N PHE A 85 8.23 -5.18 1.26
CA PHE A 85 6.91 -4.94 0.70
C PHE A 85 6.03 -4.08 1.63
N ILE A 86 6.01 -4.40 2.93
CA ILE A 86 5.25 -3.62 3.93
C ILE A 86 5.76 -2.18 4.00
N ILE A 87 7.09 -1.99 4.02
CA ILE A 87 7.70 -0.67 4.03
C ILE A 87 7.27 0.13 2.79
N ILE A 88 7.41 -0.43 1.60
CA ILE A 88 7.01 0.23 0.34
C ILE A 88 5.52 0.58 0.36
N ALA A 89 4.67 -0.33 0.83
CA ALA A 89 3.23 -0.09 0.92
C ALA A 89 2.92 1.09 1.84
N MET A 90 3.57 1.19 3.00
CA MET A 90 3.41 2.32 3.93
C MET A 90 3.92 3.64 3.34
N PHE A 91 5.11 3.63 2.73
CA PHE A 91 5.68 4.83 2.12
C PHE A 91 4.76 5.37 1.01
N PHE A 92 4.14 4.50 0.22
CA PHE A 92 3.17 4.92 -0.78
C PHE A 92 1.97 5.65 -0.17
N GLN A 93 1.41 5.19 0.95
CA GLN A 93 0.28 5.87 1.60
C GLN A 93 0.64 7.29 2.02
N VAL A 94 1.83 7.46 2.61
CA VAL A 94 2.31 8.75 3.08
C VAL A 94 2.56 9.70 1.91
N THR A 95 3.29 9.26 0.89
CA THR A 95 3.61 10.12 -0.26
C THR A 95 2.38 10.48 -1.06
N TYR A 96 1.50 9.51 -1.33
CA TYR A 96 0.23 9.78 -2.01
C TYR A 96 -0.63 10.78 -1.25
N GLY A 97 -0.82 10.57 0.06
CA GLY A 97 -1.64 11.46 0.89
C GLY A 97 -1.11 12.90 0.93
N ILE A 98 0.20 13.07 1.13
CA ILE A 98 0.85 14.38 1.12
C ILE A 98 0.66 15.06 -0.24
N SER A 99 0.90 14.34 -1.34
CA SER A 99 0.75 14.90 -2.69
C SER A 99 -0.69 15.33 -2.99
N VAL A 100 -1.68 14.52 -2.65
CA VAL A 100 -3.10 14.86 -2.86
C VAL A 100 -3.50 16.12 -2.07
N ILE A 101 -3.07 16.22 -0.81
CA ILE A 101 -3.35 17.40 0.03
C ILE A 101 -2.69 18.65 -0.55
N PHE A 102 -1.44 18.56 -1.02
CA PHE A 102 -0.77 19.72 -1.60
C PHE A 102 -1.39 20.16 -2.92
N VAL A 103 -1.73 19.22 -3.81
CA VAL A 103 -2.31 19.56 -5.11
C VAL A 103 -3.69 20.18 -4.95
N SER A 104 -4.51 19.70 -4.02
CA SER A 104 -5.86 20.24 -3.80
C SER A 104 -5.89 21.60 -3.09
N ASN A 105 -4.77 22.03 -2.51
CA ASN A 105 -4.65 23.32 -1.81
C ASN A 105 -3.75 24.30 -2.58
N ALA A 106 -3.33 23.97 -3.80
CA ALA A 106 -2.51 24.81 -4.67
C ALA A 106 -3.39 25.64 -5.61
#